data_AF-A0A3A1YWS4-F1
#
_entry.id   AF-A0A3A1YWS4-F1
#
_cell.length_a   1.000
_cell.length_b   1.000
_cell.length_c   1.000
_cell.angle_alpha   90.00
_cell.angle_beta   90.00
_cell.angle_gamma   90.00
#
_symmetry.space_group_name_H-M   'P 1'
#
loop_
_entity.id
_entity.type
_entity.pdbx_description
1 polymer ?
#
loop_
_entity_poly.entity_id
_entity_poly.type
_entity_poly.pdbx_seq_one_letter_code
_entity_poly.pdbx_strand_id
1 'polypeptide(L)' 'MAPITQFTQNQHMNEDTSKQLFDLAVDLAYQAFEEPSDDHIKGVYLRLVINHQWGLGDNGAVTVH' A
#
# COMPACT_ATOMS: atom_id res chain seq x y z
N MET A 1 15.37 -28.47 15.58
CA MET A 1 15.52 -27.00 15.58
C MET A 1 15.19 -26.53 14.17
N ALA A 2 14.06 -25.85 13.96
CA ALA A 2 13.72 -25.31 12.63
C ALA A 2 14.52 -24.02 12.40
N PRO A 3 15.09 -23.78 11.22
CA PRO A 3 15.69 -22.50 10.92
C PRO A 3 14.57 -21.47 10.74
N ILE A 4 14.55 -20.47 11.61
CA ILE A 4 13.84 -19.22 11.40
C ILE A 4 14.55 -18.50 10.26
N THR A 5 14.15 -18.81 9.02
CA THR A 5 14.66 -18.12 7.85
C THR A 5 14.17 -16.68 7.91
N GLN A 6 15.16 -15.81 8.00
CA GLN A 6 15.14 -14.36 8.04
C GLN A 6 14.36 -13.77 6.85
N PHE A 7 13.03 -13.65 6.95
CA PHE A 7 12.21 -12.86 6.03
C PHE A 7 12.34 -11.38 6.40
N THR A 8 13.51 -10.83 6.13
CA THR A 8 13.68 -9.38 6.09
C THR A 8 14.60 -9.08 4.93
N GLN A 9 14.16 -9.50 3.73
CA GLN A 9 14.47 -8.65 2.59
C GLN A 9 13.74 -7.34 2.87
N ASN A 10 14.47 -6.35 3.36
CA ASN A 10 14.13 -4.96 3.07
C ASN A 10 14.11 -4.87 1.54
N GLN A 11 12.96 -5.21 0.96
CA GLN A 11 12.74 -5.05 -0.46
C GLN A 11 12.76 -3.56 -0.67
N HIS A 12 13.91 -3.07 -1.16
CA HIS A 12 14.01 -1.77 -1.76
C HIS A 12 12.91 -1.74 -2.82
N MET A 13 11.80 -1.08 -2.49
CA MET A 13 10.69 -0.90 -3.41
C MET A 13 11.26 -0.18 -4.63
N ASN A 14 11.20 -0.81 -5.79
CA ASN A 14 11.67 -0.16 -7.01
C ASN A 14 10.70 0.98 -7.40
N GLU A 15 11.19 1.92 -8.21
CA GLU A 15 10.41 3.09 -8.62
C GLU A 15 9.12 2.69 -9.35
N ASP A 16 9.15 1.63 -10.16
CA ASP A 16 7.97 1.11 -10.87
C ASP A 16 6.88 0.61 -9.91
N THR A 17 7.25 -0.13 -8.87
CA THR A 17 6.31 -0.62 -7.84
C THR A 17 5.76 0.57 -7.05
N SER A 18 6.62 1.52 -6.68
CA SER A 18 6.20 2.75 -6.01
C SER A 18 5.15 3.50 -6.83
N LYS A 19 5.39 3.64 -8.15
CA LYS A 19 4.47 4.28 -9.07
C LYS A 19 3.14 3.53 -9.19
N GLN A 20 3.19 2.20 -9.35
CA GLN A 20 1.98 1.38 -9.45
C GLN A 20 1.12 1.45 -8.18
N LEU A 21 1.75 1.43 -7.00
CA LEU A 21 1.04 1.56 -5.73
C LEU A 21 0.45 2.97 -5.56
N PHE A 22 1.12 4.01 -6.06
CA PHE A 22 0.58 5.36 -6.04
C PHE A 22 -0.61 5.52 -6.98
N ASP A 23 -0.50 5.04 -8.22
CA ASP A 23 -1.60 5.07 -9.19
C ASP A 23 -2.83 4.31 -8.63
N LEU A 24 -2.61 3.16 -7.98
CA LEU A 24 -3.67 2.42 -7.27
C LEU A 24 -4.25 3.20 -6.07
N ALA A 25 -3.42 3.92 -5.32
CA ALA A 25 -3.89 4.73 -4.20
C ALA A 25 -4.83 5.86 -4.65
N VAL A 26 -4.52 6.47 -5.80
CA VAL A 26 -5.37 7.47 -6.44
C VAL A 26 -6.71 6.84 -6.79
N ASP A 27 -6.71 5.74 -7.54
CA ASP A 27 -7.95 5.06 -7.96
C ASP A 27 -8.83 4.68 -6.76
N LEU A 28 -8.23 4.10 -5.73
CA LEU A 28 -8.96 3.71 -4.52
C LEU A 28 -9.50 4.93 -3.74
N ALA A 29 -8.76 6.03 -3.67
CA ALA A 29 -9.23 7.24 -3.02
C ALA A 29 -10.43 7.86 -3.77
N TYR A 30 -10.38 7.92 -5.10
CA TYR A 30 -11.51 8.41 -5.92
C TYR A 30 -12.73 7.50 -5.88
N GLN A 31 -12.56 6.20 -5.61
CA GLN A 31 -13.68 5.28 -5.41
C GLN A 31 -14.28 5.38 -4.01
N ALA A 32 -13.46 5.65 -2.99
CA ALA A 32 -13.89 5.62 -1.59
C ALA A 32 -14.40 6.96 -1.04
N PHE A 33 -13.92 8.08 -1.57
CA PHE A 33 -14.27 9.43 -1.09
C PHE A 33 -14.94 10.23 -2.21
N GLU A 34 -16.02 10.96 -1.87
CA GLU A 34 -16.73 11.83 -2.82
C GLU A 34 -15.82 12.99 -3.31
N GLU A 35 -15.02 13.54 -2.40
CA GLU A 35 -13.99 14.54 -2.68
C GLU A 35 -12.66 14.09 -2.06
N PRO A 36 -11.85 13.28 -2.77
CA PRO A 36 -10.57 12.82 -2.25
C PRO A 36 -9.58 13.99 -2.14
N SER A 37 -8.92 14.08 -0.97
CA SER A 37 -7.81 15.01 -0.75
C SER A 37 -6.48 14.29 -0.96
N ASP A 38 -5.41 15.06 -1.14
CA ASP A 38 -4.04 14.53 -1.16
C ASP A 38 -3.72 13.70 0.08
N ASP A 39 -4.29 14.05 1.23
CA ASP A 39 -4.05 13.32 2.48
C ASP A 39 -4.78 11.98 2.50
N HIS A 40 -5.96 11.88 1.86
CA HIS A 40 -6.61 10.58 1.62
C HIS A 40 -5.72 9.70 0.74
N ILE A 41 -5.24 10.23 -0.38
CA ILE A 41 -4.38 9.48 -1.33
C ILE A 41 -3.09 9.03 -0.64
N LYS A 42 -2.42 9.92 0.13
CA LYS A 42 -1.22 9.57 0.90
C LYS A 42 -1.49 8.49 1.94
N GLY A 43 -2.63 8.54 2.62
CA GLY A 43 -3.04 7.54 3.61
C GLY A 43 -3.22 6.16 2.98
N VAL A 44 -3.96 6.09 1.86
CA VAL A 44 -4.16 4.87 1.08
C VAL A 44 -2.83 4.33 0.55
N TYR A 45 -1.99 5.20 0.00
CA TYR A 45 -0.67 4.84 -0.51
C TYR A 45 0.23 4.26 0.58
N LEU A 46 0.32 4.91 1.75
CA LEU A 46 1.10 4.40 2.88
C LEU A 46 0.62 3.01 3.30
N ARG A 47 -0.69 2.79 3.31
CA ARG A 47 -1.26 1.49 3.64
C ARG A 47 -0.93 0.43 2.59
N LEU A 48 -1.00 0.77 1.30
CA LEU A 48 -0.62 -0.12 0.21
C LEU A 48 0.87 -0.50 0.26
N VAL A 49 1.76 0.43 0.62
CA VAL A 49 3.19 0.13 0.81
C VAL A 49 3.39 -0.88 1.94
N ILE A 50 2.72 -0.68 3.09
CA ILE A 50 2.77 -1.63 4.21
C ILE A 50 2.22 -2.99 3.80
N ASN A 51 1.08 -3.01 3.11
CA ASN A 51 0.49 -4.25 2.63
C ASN A 51 1.41 -4.97 1.64
N HIS A 52 2.07 -4.25 0.74
CA HIS A 52 3.04 -4.81 -0.20
C HIS A 52 4.20 -5.47 0.54
N GLN A 53 4.76 -4.79 1.56
CA GLN A 53 5.84 -5.32 2.40
C GLN A 53 5.44 -6.58 3.17
N TRP A 54 4.15 -6.73 3.50
CA TRP A 54 3.63 -7.88 4.26
C TRP A 54 2.88 -8.92 3.40
N GLY A 55 2.80 -8.72 2.08
CA GLY A 55 2.10 -9.63 1.17
C GLY A 55 0.56 -9.63 1.32
N LEU A 56 -0.04 -8.51 1.73
CA LEU A 56 -1.48 -8.37 2.02
C LEU A 56 -2.32 -7.82 0.86
N GLY A 57 -1.69 -7.39 -0.25
CA GLY A 57 -2.39 -6.82 -1.41
C GLY A 57 -3.01 -5.45 -1.11
N ASP A 58 -4.25 -5.22 -1.55
CA ASP A 58 -5.01 -3.98 -1.34
C ASP A 58 -5.95 -4.04 -0.12
N ASN A 59 -5.93 -5.14 0.65
CA ASN A 59 -6.82 -5.34 1.79
C ASN A 59 -6.70 -4.23 2.83
N GLY A 60 -7.81 -3.55 3.10
CA GLY A 60 -7.88 -2.45 4.06
C GLY A 60 -7.07 -1.21 3.68
N ALA A 61 -6.69 -1.06 2.39
CA ALA A 61 -6.06 0.15 1.87
C ALA A 61 -6.97 1.37 1.99
N VAL A 62 -8.28 1.14 1.90
CA VAL A 62 -9.32 2.09 2.31
C VAL A 62 -10.05 1.53 3.52
N THR A 63 -10.13 2.31 4.59
CA THR A 63 -11.02 2.03 5.73
C THR A 63 -12.13 3.06 5.66
N VAL A 64 -13.22 2.69 4.99
CA VAL A 64 -14.45 3.49 5.04
C VAL A 64 -14.94 3.44 6.50
N HIS A 65 -15.06 4.61 7.14
CA HIS A 65 -15.71 4.77 8.44
C HIS A 65 -17.15 5.24 8.22
#